data_AF-A0A973HX44-F1
#
_entry.id   AF-A0A973HX44-F1
#
_cell.length_a   1.000
_cell.length_b   1.000
_cell.length_c   1.000
_cell.angle_alpha   90.00
_cell.angle_beta   90.00
_cell.angle_gamma   90.00
#
_symmetry.space_group_name_H-M   'P 1'
#
loop_
_entity.id
_entity.type
_entity.pdbx_description
1 polymer ?
#
loop_
_entity_poly.entity_id
_entity_poly.type
_entity_poly.pdbx_seq_one_letter_code
_entity_poly.pdbx_strand_id
1 'polypeptide(L)' 'IALQAVRHADFSEGIRAMVVDKDFKPSWQHDSVSDVPKQWVEDMLTPLWQDGMHPFSEL' A
#
# COMPACT_ATOMS: atom_id res chain seq x y z
N ILE A 1 6.40 -6.21 0.70
CA ILE A 1 6.07 -4.88 1.25
C ILE A 1 5.90 -3.82 0.16
N ALA A 2 6.94 -3.43 -0.61
CA ALA A 2 6.80 -2.36 -1.61
C ALA A 2 5.68 -2.61 -2.64
N LEU A 3 5.63 -3.82 -3.22
CA LEU A 3 4.57 -4.20 -4.16
C LEU A 3 3.19 -4.34 -3.51
N GLN A 4 3.10 -4.60 -2.20
CA GLN A 4 1.83 -4.55 -1.48
C GLN A 4 1.36 -3.10 -1.37
N ALA A 5 2.23 -2.19 -0.92
CA ALA A 5 1.91 -0.78 -0.72
C ALA A 5 1.36 -0.09 -1.98
N VAL A 6 2.00 -0.30 -3.14
CA VAL A 6 1.57 0.31 -4.41
C VAL A 6 0.18 -0.13 -4.90
N ARG A 7 -0.39 -1.21 -4.36
CA ARG A 7 -1.73 -1.70 -4.70
C ARG A 7 -2.83 -1.04 -3.87
N HIS A 8 -2.48 -0.33 -2.80
CA HIS A 8 -3.42 0.36 -1.93
C HIS A 8 -3.56 1.83 -2.32
N ALA A 9 -4.77 2.37 -2.16
CA ALA A 9 -5.12 3.73 -2.58
C ALA A 9 -4.25 4.82 -1.92
N ASP A 10 -3.88 4.63 -0.65
CA ASP A 10 -3.07 5.61 0.09
C ASP A 10 -1.69 5.85 -0.55
N PHE A 11 -1.12 4.87 -1.27
CA PHE A 11 0.13 5.10 -1.98
C PHE A 11 -0.03 6.14 -3.09
N SER A 12 -1.06 5.97 -3.93
CA SER A 12 -1.38 6.92 -4.99
C SER A 12 -1.79 8.29 -4.42
N GLU A 13 -2.51 8.31 -3.31
CA GLU A 13 -2.91 9.56 -2.66
C GLU A 13 -1.71 10.34 -2.10
N GLY A 14 -0.76 9.65 -1.48
CA GLY A 14 0.48 10.27 -1.02
C GLY A 14 1.26 10.90 -2.17
N ILE A 15 1.35 10.21 -3.31
CA ILE A 15 1.97 10.76 -4.53
C ILE A 15 1.19 11.97 -5.05
N ARG A 16 -0.15 11.88 -5.11
CA ARG A 16 -1.00 12.98 -5.55
C ARG A 16 -0.74 14.23 -4.71
N ALA A 17 -0.87 14.11 -3.39
CA ALA A 17 -0.76 15.23 -2.45
C ALA A 17 0.65 15.83 -2.39
N MET A 18 1.70 15.01 -2.50
CA MET A 18 3.09 15.46 -2.29
C MET A 18 3.83 15.82 -3.58
N VAL A 19 3.52 15.15 -4.70
CA VAL A 19 4.31 15.23 -5.93
C VAL A 19 3.51 15.82 -7.09
N VAL A 20 2.27 15.38 -7.29
CA VAL A 20 1.45 15.81 -8.44
C VAL A 20 0.83 17.17 -8.17
N ASP A 21 -0.17 17.22 -7.29
CA ASP A 21 -0.95 18.42 -6.98
C ASP A 21 -0.21 19.33 -6.01
N LYS A 22 0.64 18.76 -5.16
CA LYS A 22 1.45 19.48 -4.16
C LYS A 22 0.57 20.33 -3.22
N ASP A 23 -0.61 19.83 -2.89
CA ASP A 23 -1.51 20.48 -1.94
C ASP A 23 -1.10 20.21 -0.48
N PHE A 24 -0.23 19.21 -0.25
CA PHE A 24 0.21 18.74 1.07
C PHE A 24 -0.95 18.35 2.00
N LYS A 25 -2.07 17.91 1.41
CA LYS A 25 -3.31 17.53 2.12
C LYS A 25 -3.77 16.15 1.65
N PRO A 26 -3.07 15.09 2.06
CA PRO A 26 -3.49 13.74 1.72
C PRO A 26 -4.78 13.37 2.45
N SER A 27 -5.68 12.70 1.74
CA SER A 27 -6.91 12.10 2.27
C SER A 27 -6.72 10.60 2.47
N TRP A 28 -6.19 10.21 3.62
CA TRP A 28 -5.93 8.80 3.96
C TRP A 28 -7.22 8.00 4.16
N GLN A 29 -7.16 6.68 3.96
CA GLN A 29 -8.27 5.76 4.24
C GLN A 29 -8.63 5.67 5.74
N HIS A 30 -7.71 5.99 6.64
CA HIS A 30 -7.90 5.97 8.09
C HIS A 30 -7.49 7.31 8.68
N ASP A 31 -8.35 7.91 9.52
CA ASP A 31 -8.14 9.24 10.10
C ASP A 31 -6.99 9.27 11.12
N SER A 32 -6.75 8.16 11.81
CA SER A 32 -5.66 8.01 12.75
C SER A 32 -5.04 6.61 12.73
N VAL A 33 -3.87 6.49 13.32
CA VAL A 33 -3.17 5.19 13.44
C VAL A 33 -4.00 4.17 14.24
N SER A 34 -4.75 4.61 15.25
CA SER A 34 -5.62 3.73 16.04
C SER A 34 -6.80 3.16 15.25
N ASP A 35 -7.18 3.79 14.15
CA ASP A 35 -8.29 3.36 13.30
C ASP A 35 -7.86 2.30 12.28
N VAL A 36 -6.55 2.04 12.15
CA VAL A 36 -6.02 1.03 11.24
C VAL A 36 -6.25 -0.36 11.82
N PRO A 37 -7.03 -1.23 11.14
CA PRO A 37 -7.26 -2.59 11.63
C PRO A 37 -5.94 -3.37 11.68
N LYS A 38 -5.73 -4.16 12.74
CA LYS A 38 -4.54 -5.02 12.87
C LYS A 38 -4.35 -5.94 11.65
N GLN A 39 -5.45 -6.50 11.14
CA GLN A 39 -5.46 -7.35 9.96
C GLN A 39 -4.93 -6.62 8.72
N TRP A 40 -5.23 -5.33 8.56
CA TRP A 40 -4.76 -4.55 7.41
C TRP A 40 -3.22 -4.47 7.38
N VAL A 41 -2.59 -4.32 8.55
CA VAL A 41 -1.13 -4.33 8.68
C VAL A 41 -0.57 -5.73 8.41
N GLU A 42 -1.22 -6.77 8.91
CA GLU A 42 -0.82 -8.17 8.69
C GLU A 42 -0.90 -8.54 7.20
N ASP A 43 -1.96 -8.13 6.51
CA ASP A 43 -2.17 -8.35 5.08
C ASP A 43 -1.06 -7.72 4.24
N MET A 44 -0.55 -6.54 4.65
CA MET A 44 0.58 -5.87 4.00
C MET A 44 1.88 -6.70 4.00
N LEU A 45 1.99 -7.66 4.93
CA LEU A 45 3.15 -8.54 5.07
C LEU A 45 2.95 -9.90 4.38
N THR A 46 1.75 -10.17 3.86
CA THR A 46 1.48 -11.41 3.13
C THR A 46 2.21 -11.44 1.78
N PRO A 47 2.70 -12.62 1.35
CA PRO A 47 3.19 -12.79 -0.01
C PRO A 47 2.10 -12.47 -1.02
N LEU A 48 2.47 -11.73 -2.08
CA LEU A 48 1.56 -11.43 -3.19
C LEU A 48 1.21 -12.65 -4.02
N TRP A 49 2.15 -13.59 -4.09
CA TRP A 49 2.03 -14.81 -4.85
C TRP A 49 2.17 -15.99 -3.92
N GLN A 50 1.42 -17.04 -4.22
CA GLN A 50 1.65 -18.35 -3.62
C GLN A 50 2.98 -18.92 -4.14
N ASP A 51 3.47 -19.96 -3.46
CA ASP A 51 4.71 -20.63 -3.84
C ASP A 51 4.65 -21.10 -5.31
N GLY A 52 5.70 -20.78 -6.07
CA GLY A 52 5.80 -21.10 -7.50
C GLY A 52 4.95 -20.24 -8.44
N MET A 53 4.13 -19.31 -7.93
CA MET A 53 3.27 -18.44 -8.75
C MET A 53 3.86 -17.05 -8.98
N HIS A 54 5.09 -16.80 -8.51
CA HIS A 54 5.78 -15.53 -8.76
C HIS A 54 6.04 -15.40 -10.27
N PRO A 55 5.69 -14.26 -10.92
CA PRO A 55 5.75 -14.11 -12.38
C PRO A 55 7.16 -14.20 -12.96
N PHE A 56 8.18 -14.13 -12.09
CA PHE A 56 9.59 -14.29 -12.43
C PHE A 56 10.23 -15.47 -11.68
N SER A 57 9.47 -16.52 -11.36
CA SER A 57 9.97 -17.69 -10.63
C SER A 57 11.03 -18.48 -11.38
N GLU A 58 11.10 -18.32 -12.71
CA GLU A 58 12.00 -19.04 -13.61
C GLU A 58 13.11 -18.16 -14.21
N LEU A 59 13.26 -16.92 -13.74
CA LEU A 59 14.37 -16.04 -14.12
C LEU A 59 15.60 -16.22 -13.22
#